data_AF-A0AA38CE69-F1
#
_entry.id   AF-A0AA38CE69-F1
#
_cell.length_a   1.000
_cell.length_b   1.000
_cell.length_c   1.000
_cell.angle_alpha   90.00
_cell.angle_beta   90.00
_cell.angle_gamma   90.00
#
_symmetry.space_group_name_H-M   'P 1'
#
loop_
_entity.id
_entity.type
_entity.pdbx_description
1 polymer ?
#
loop_
_entity_poly.entity_id
_entity_poly.type
_entity_poly.pdbx_seq_one_letter_code
_entity_poly.pdbx_strand_id
1 'polypeptide(L)'
;LLSAGLHSEEANSWAEALKPEQILRRVMWIAANTMNSQLLQKSTELLLAMVDSQKEAALTLIPPLVYLGLPELLTDLLTCEITAITEGIPAHGDVVLDTILQIGEALSLADKHSQELASDKKLFGLACKVIKISGKDEVGPPGITAAVLVANLLAEEEKLIDEILYDAKFLQNLLQLLPSASDDPGARNALWSVLGRMFDGLETSQEMQASKRELVSVLVSQSDLIAEDLDDHREEDTGEDEKIHFSKQSDIATFNKRFKAKIGTVSKMIHVLDDWIKTEEESSVQDLS
;
A
#
# COMPACT_ATOMS: atom_id res chain seq x y z
N LEU A 1 -15.72 -16.90 15.93
CA LEU A 1 -15.18 -18.09 16.63
C LEU A 1 -13.93 -18.59 15.93
N LEU A 2 -13.99 -19.01 14.65
CA LEU A 2 -12.79 -19.46 13.91
C LEU A 2 -11.71 -18.36 13.82
N SER A 3 -12.07 -17.15 13.38
CA SER A 3 -11.12 -16.03 13.32
C SER A 3 -10.55 -15.69 14.70
N ALA A 4 -11.36 -15.75 15.76
CA ALA A 4 -10.87 -15.52 17.13
C ALA A 4 -9.91 -16.62 17.60
N GLY A 5 -10.17 -17.88 17.24
CA GLY A 5 -9.30 -19.01 17.55
C GLY A 5 -7.95 -18.94 16.85
N LEU A 6 -7.89 -18.40 15.62
CA LEU A 6 -6.64 -18.20 14.88
C LEU A 6 -5.74 -17.09 15.47
N HIS A 7 -6.28 -16.23 16.33
CA HIS A 7 -5.53 -15.21 17.05
C HIS A 7 -5.33 -15.55 18.54
N SER A 8 -5.90 -16.64 19.04
CA SER A 8 -5.77 -17.07 20.44
C SER A 8 -4.53 -17.95 20.66
N GLU A 9 -4.27 -18.33 21.90
CA GLU A 9 -3.17 -19.25 22.26
C GLU A 9 -3.31 -20.63 21.59
N GLU A 10 -4.51 -20.98 21.14
CA GLU A 10 -4.81 -22.21 20.42
C GLU A 10 -4.70 -22.09 18.89
N ALA A 11 -4.15 -20.99 18.35
CA ALA A 11 -4.03 -20.73 16.92
C ALA A 11 -3.47 -21.91 16.13
N ASN A 12 -2.43 -22.57 16.64
CA ASN A 12 -1.82 -23.74 16.01
C ASN A 12 -2.78 -24.94 15.89
N SER A 13 -3.63 -25.16 16.89
CA SER A 13 -4.63 -26.25 16.86
C SER A 13 -5.71 -25.97 15.83
N TRP A 14 -6.14 -24.71 15.72
CA TRP A 14 -7.08 -24.27 14.69
C TRP A 14 -6.47 -24.36 13.29
N ALA A 15 -5.21 -23.97 13.12
CA ALA A 15 -4.49 -24.07 11.86
C ALA A 15 -4.41 -25.52 11.38
N GLU A 16 -4.01 -26.47 12.24
CA GLU A 16 -3.96 -27.89 11.87
C GLU A 16 -5.34 -28.47 11.54
N ALA A 17 -6.41 -28.00 12.21
CA ALA A 17 -7.78 -28.39 11.87
C ALA A 17 -8.26 -27.84 10.52
N LEU A 18 -7.80 -26.64 10.12
CA LEU A 18 -8.19 -25.96 8.88
C LEU A 18 -7.32 -26.34 7.67
N LYS A 19 -6.09 -26.78 7.91
CA LYS A 19 -5.09 -27.18 6.91
C LYS A 19 -5.53 -28.19 5.84
N PRO A 20 -6.45 -29.16 6.10
CA PRO A 20 -6.88 -30.09 5.07
C PRO A 20 -7.36 -29.37 3.80
N GLU A 21 -6.79 -29.74 2.65
CA GLU A 21 -7.00 -29.06 1.35
C GLU A 21 -8.48 -28.88 0.99
N GLN A 22 -9.33 -29.86 1.32
CA GLN A 22 -10.77 -29.80 1.07
C GLN A 22 -11.46 -28.66 1.83
N ILE A 23 -11.00 -28.36 3.05
CA ILE A 23 -11.54 -27.28 3.88
C ILE A 23 -11.12 -25.93 3.29
N LEU A 24 -9.82 -25.76 3.02
CA LEU A 24 -9.28 -24.54 2.42
C LEU A 24 -9.93 -24.25 1.06
N ARG A 25 -10.02 -25.25 0.17
CA ARG A 25 -10.73 -25.11 -1.11
C ARG A 25 -12.19 -24.73 -0.93
N ARG A 26 -12.87 -25.24 0.09
CA ARG A 26 -14.28 -24.92 0.31
C ARG A 26 -14.46 -23.47 0.76
N VAL A 27 -13.60 -22.98 1.66
CA VAL A 27 -13.56 -21.55 2.05
C VAL A 27 -13.24 -20.69 0.83
N MET A 28 -12.18 -21.07 0.11
CA MET A 28 -11.76 -20.69 -1.24
C MET A 28 -12.94 -20.36 -2.15
N TRP A 29 -13.66 -21.43 -2.45
CA TRP A 29 -14.77 -21.46 -3.38
C TRP A 29 -15.97 -20.65 -2.92
N ILE A 30 -16.27 -20.63 -1.61
CA ILE A 30 -17.37 -19.82 -1.06
C ILE A 30 -17.09 -18.34 -1.31
N ALA A 31 -15.90 -17.86 -0.97
CA ALA A 31 -15.51 -16.47 -1.21
C ALA A 31 -15.61 -16.10 -2.70
N ALA A 32 -15.17 -17.00 -3.58
CA ALA A 32 -15.17 -16.77 -5.02
C ALA A 32 -16.57 -16.76 -5.69
N ASN A 33 -17.57 -17.44 -5.10
CA ASN A 33 -18.85 -17.73 -5.79
C ASN A 33 -20.10 -17.24 -5.07
N THR A 34 -19.98 -16.69 -3.86
CA THR A 34 -21.13 -16.20 -3.11
C THR A 34 -21.68 -14.91 -3.70
N MET A 35 -23.01 -14.82 -3.83
CA MET A 35 -23.74 -13.58 -4.13
C MET A 35 -24.31 -12.92 -2.86
N ASN A 36 -24.06 -13.52 -1.69
CA ASN A 36 -24.47 -12.99 -0.40
C ASN A 36 -23.33 -12.16 0.20
N SER A 37 -23.55 -10.87 0.40
CA SER A 37 -22.55 -9.91 0.90
C SER A 37 -22.05 -10.25 2.31
N GLN A 38 -22.93 -10.71 3.20
CA GLN A 38 -22.53 -11.13 4.55
C GLN A 38 -21.65 -12.38 4.50
N LEU A 39 -21.98 -13.35 3.64
CA LEU A 39 -21.18 -14.54 3.46
C LEU A 39 -19.83 -14.21 2.83
N LEU A 40 -19.80 -13.28 1.87
CA LEU A 40 -18.55 -12.78 1.28
C LEU A 40 -17.67 -12.19 2.38
N GLN A 41 -18.20 -11.22 3.13
CA GLN A 41 -17.50 -10.58 4.24
C GLN A 41 -16.98 -11.61 5.25
N LYS A 42 -17.79 -12.57 5.69
CA LYS A 42 -17.34 -13.59 6.65
C LYS A 42 -16.31 -14.56 6.08
N SER A 43 -16.38 -14.84 4.78
CA SER A 43 -15.39 -15.68 4.12
C SER A 43 -14.05 -14.95 3.92
N THR A 44 -14.05 -13.66 3.58
CA THR A 44 -12.83 -12.85 3.47
C THR A 44 -12.22 -12.57 4.85
N GLU A 45 -13.03 -12.26 5.87
CA GLU A 45 -12.56 -12.12 7.26
C GLU A 45 -11.90 -13.42 7.78
N LEU A 46 -12.40 -14.59 7.36
CA LEU A 46 -11.78 -15.87 7.71
C LEU A 46 -10.46 -16.07 6.97
N LEU A 47 -10.39 -15.75 5.68
CA LEU A 47 -9.16 -15.82 4.90
C LEU A 47 -8.09 -14.88 5.47
N LEU A 48 -8.47 -13.65 5.83
CA LEU A 48 -7.60 -12.71 6.54
C LEU A 48 -7.08 -13.31 7.84
N ALA A 49 -7.97 -13.83 8.69
CA ALA A 49 -7.56 -14.45 9.93
C ALA A 49 -6.64 -15.67 9.75
N MET A 50 -6.67 -16.35 8.59
CA MET A 50 -5.73 -17.44 8.29
C MET A 50 -4.33 -16.91 7.96
N VAL A 51 -4.24 -15.84 7.17
CA VAL A 51 -2.94 -15.28 6.72
C VAL A 51 -2.30 -14.35 7.76
N ASP A 52 -3.11 -13.67 8.59
CA ASP A 52 -2.67 -12.75 9.63
C ASP A 52 -2.70 -13.39 11.04
N SER A 53 -2.82 -14.71 11.11
CA SER A 53 -2.75 -15.46 12.37
C SER A 53 -1.36 -15.36 13.02
N GLN A 54 -1.26 -15.87 14.26
CA GLN A 54 0.04 -16.00 14.93
C GLN A 54 1.06 -16.70 14.03
N LYS A 55 2.33 -16.26 14.08
CA LYS A 55 3.40 -16.63 13.15
C LYS A 55 3.44 -18.12 12.78
N GLU A 56 3.32 -19.03 13.75
CA GLU A 56 3.36 -20.48 13.50
C GLU A 56 2.11 -21.01 12.77
N ALA A 57 0.93 -20.48 13.09
CA ALA A 57 -0.33 -20.78 12.42
C ALA A 57 -0.33 -20.27 10.97
N ALA A 58 0.14 -19.04 10.75
CA ALA A 58 0.27 -18.44 9.42
C ALA A 58 1.26 -19.23 8.56
N LEU A 59 2.42 -19.63 9.10
CA LEU A 59 3.39 -20.49 8.41
C LEU A 59 2.81 -21.87 8.02
N THR A 60 1.78 -22.33 8.73
CA THR A 60 1.10 -23.59 8.45
C THR A 60 0.04 -23.43 7.35
N LEU A 61 -0.67 -22.30 7.31
CA LEU A 61 -1.83 -22.06 6.44
C LEU A 61 -1.51 -21.32 5.15
N ILE A 62 -0.55 -20.39 5.14
CA ILE A 62 -0.21 -19.59 3.95
C ILE A 62 0.25 -20.48 2.79
N PRO A 63 1.22 -21.41 2.95
CA PRO A 63 1.69 -22.20 1.81
C PRO A 63 0.60 -22.98 1.07
N PRO A 64 -0.30 -23.74 1.74
CA PRO A 64 -1.38 -24.42 1.03
C PRO A 64 -2.42 -23.45 0.45
N LEU A 65 -2.68 -22.29 1.08
CA LEU A 65 -3.59 -21.28 0.52
C LEU A 65 -3.04 -20.68 -0.78
N VAL A 66 -1.75 -20.33 -0.80
CA VAL A 66 -1.08 -19.81 -2.01
C VAL A 66 -1.09 -20.87 -3.10
N TYR A 67 -0.72 -22.12 -2.78
CA TYR A 67 -0.77 -23.23 -3.73
C TYR A 67 -2.17 -23.47 -4.33
N LEU A 68 -3.24 -23.16 -3.57
CA LEU A 68 -4.62 -23.29 -4.02
C LEU A 68 -5.12 -22.10 -4.85
N GLY A 69 -4.31 -21.07 -5.03
CA GLY A 69 -4.62 -19.89 -5.85
C GLY A 69 -5.25 -18.74 -5.07
N LEU A 70 -4.82 -18.52 -3.82
CA LEU A 70 -5.25 -17.35 -3.04
C LEU A 70 -4.88 -16.01 -3.72
N PRO A 71 -3.66 -15.82 -4.27
CA PRO A 71 -3.33 -14.59 -5.00
C PRO A 71 -4.30 -14.28 -6.16
N GLU A 72 -4.63 -15.28 -6.98
CA GLU A 72 -5.55 -15.12 -8.10
C GLU A 72 -6.96 -14.77 -7.61
N LEU A 73 -7.42 -15.40 -6.53
CA LEU A 73 -8.69 -15.06 -5.90
C LEU A 73 -8.70 -13.61 -5.40
N LEU A 74 -7.62 -13.13 -4.77
CA LEU A 74 -7.53 -11.74 -4.32
C LEU A 74 -7.64 -10.77 -5.50
N THR A 75 -6.91 -11.05 -6.57
CA THR A 75 -6.94 -10.25 -7.80
C THR A 75 -8.35 -10.22 -8.41
N ASP A 76 -9.07 -11.33 -8.42
CA ASP A 76 -10.45 -11.40 -8.92
C ASP A 76 -11.45 -10.68 -8.01
N LEU A 77 -11.33 -10.84 -6.68
CA LEU A 77 -12.18 -10.14 -5.71
C LEU A 77 -11.97 -8.61 -5.76
N LEU A 78 -10.72 -8.14 -5.83
CA LEU A 78 -10.40 -6.72 -6.02
C LEU A 78 -10.96 -6.20 -7.35
N THR A 79 -10.85 -6.97 -8.42
CA THR A 79 -11.42 -6.60 -9.72
C THR A 79 -12.92 -6.37 -9.59
N CYS A 80 -13.63 -7.28 -8.92
CA CYS A 80 -15.07 -7.17 -8.69
C CYS A 80 -15.42 -5.92 -7.87
N GLU A 81 -14.79 -5.72 -6.71
CA GLU A 81 -15.09 -4.56 -5.84
C GLU A 81 -14.81 -3.23 -6.54
N ILE A 82 -13.65 -3.10 -7.17
CA ILE A 82 -13.26 -1.87 -7.86
C ILE A 82 -14.19 -1.59 -9.06
N THR A 83 -14.61 -2.62 -9.78
CA THR A 83 -15.56 -2.46 -10.89
C THR A 83 -16.91 -1.99 -10.38
N ALA A 84 -17.44 -2.61 -9.31
CA ALA A 84 -18.69 -2.18 -8.70
C ALA A 84 -18.65 -0.71 -8.25
N ILE A 85 -17.58 -0.30 -7.57
CA ILE A 85 -17.38 1.09 -7.13
C ILE A 85 -17.28 2.03 -8.34
N THR A 86 -16.52 1.66 -9.37
CA THR A 86 -16.32 2.50 -10.56
C THR A 86 -17.62 2.67 -11.36
N GLU A 87 -18.45 1.64 -11.43
CA GLU A 87 -19.72 1.63 -12.18
C GLU A 87 -20.91 2.17 -11.36
N GLY A 88 -20.70 2.52 -10.08
CA GLY A 88 -21.77 2.98 -9.20
C GLY A 88 -22.80 1.89 -8.85
N ILE A 89 -22.40 0.63 -8.98
CA ILE A 89 -23.17 -0.53 -8.52
C ILE A 89 -22.96 -0.64 -7.00
N PRO A 90 -23.96 -1.10 -6.22
CA PRO A 90 -23.74 -1.40 -4.81
C PRO A 90 -22.60 -2.39 -4.64
N ALA A 91 -21.43 -1.89 -4.25
CA ALA A 91 -20.29 -2.71 -3.87
C ALA A 91 -20.63 -3.50 -2.59
N HIS A 92 -19.87 -4.54 -2.30
CA HIS A 92 -20.09 -5.31 -1.07
C HIS A 92 -19.69 -4.50 0.18
N GLY A 93 -19.01 -3.37 -0.02
CA GLY A 93 -18.77 -2.28 0.94
C GLY A 93 -17.28 -2.09 1.23
N ASP A 94 -16.91 -0.92 1.78
CA ASP A 94 -15.51 -0.56 2.06
C ASP A 94 -14.80 -1.57 2.96
N VAL A 95 -15.54 -2.22 3.87
CA VAL A 95 -15.04 -3.27 4.76
C VAL A 95 -14.52 -4.49 3.98
N VAL A 96 -15.24 -4.92 2.93
CA VAL A 96 -14.82 -6.08 2.14
C VAL A 96 -13.60 -5.72 1.32
N LEU A 97 -13.58 -4.54 0.70
CA LEU A 97 -12.41 -4.04 -0.04
C LEU A 97 -11.17 -3.96 0.87
N ASP A 98 -11.30 -3.37 2.06
CA ASP A 98 -10.21 -3.27 3.04
C ASP A 98 -9.72 -4.66 3.46
N THR A 99 -10.64 -5.58 3.78
CA THR A 99 -10.28 -6.95 4.17
C THR A 99 -9.49 -7.65 3.06
N ILE A 100 -9.88 -7.48 1.80
CA ILE A 100 -9.16 -8.09 0.65
C ILE A 100 -7.75 -7.51 0.54
N LEU A 101 -7.60 -6.20 0.70
CA LEU A 101 -6.29 -5.53 0.68
C LEU A 101 -5.42 -5.98 1.85
N GLN A 102 -5.98 -6.15 3.05
CA GLN A 102 -5.27 -6.65 4.22
C GLN A 102 -4.77 -8.09 4.03
N ILE A 103 -5.51 -8.94 3.32
CA ILE A 103 -5.00 -10.27 2.94
C ILE A 103 -3.79 -10.12 2.03
N GLY A 104 -3.86 -9.23 1.03
CA GLY A 104 -2.74 -8.93 0.14
C GLY A 104 -1.53 -8.40 0.89
N GLU A 105 -1.75 -7.48 1.84
CA GLU A 105 -0.71 -6.94 2.72
C GLU A 105 -0.03 -8.05 3.53
N ALA A 106 -0.80 -8.88 4.24
CA ALA A 106 -0.28 -9.98 5.03
C ALA A 106 0.53 -10.98 4.17
N LEU A 107 0.07 -11.28 2.95
CA LEU A 107 0.81 -12.13 2.01
C LEU A 107 2.09 -11.45 1.49
N SER A 108 2.08 -10.14 1.30
CA SER A 108 3.27 -9.39 0.86
C SER A 108 4.38 -9.36 1.91
N LEU A 109 4.05 -9.64 3.18
CA LEU A 109 5.01 -9.79 4.28
C LEU A 109 5.48 -11.24 4.47
N ALA A 110 4.88 -12.20 3.75
CA ALA A 110 5.27 -13.60 3.85
C ALA A 110 6.50 -13.87 2.97
N ASP A 111 7.69 -13.95 3.58
CA ASP A 111 9.01 -14.04 2.92
C ASP A 111 9.10 -14.94 1.68
N LYS A 112 8.40 -16.09 1.65
CA LYS A 112 8.49 -17.06 0.55
C LYS A 112 7.51 -16.79 -0.60
N HIS A 113 6.55 -15.90 -0.40
CA HIS A 113 5.43 -15.65 -1.31
C HIS A 113 5.32 -14.17 -1.72
N SER A 114 6.07 -13.26 -1.07
CA SER A 114 6.08 -11.83 -1.40
C SER A 114 6.51 -11.56 -2.84
N GLN A 115 7.56 -12.22 -3.33
CA GLN A 115 8.03 -12.10 -4.71
C GLN A 115 7.02 -12.65 -5.74
N GLU A 116 6.35 -13.76 -5.42
CA GLU A 116 5.30 -14.33 -6.27
C GLU A 116 4.13 -13.36 -6.40
N LEU A 117 3.72 -12.75 -5.27
CA LEU A 117 2.69 -11.73 -5.22
C LEU A 117 3.09 -10.47 -6.02
N ALA A 118 4.34 -10.01 -5.89
CA ALA A 118 4.86 -8.87 -6.65
C ALA A 118 4.97 -9.12 -8.15
N SER A 119 5.05 -10.38 -8.59
CA SER A 119 5.03 -10.73 -10.01
C SER A 119 3.64 -10.56 -10.66
N ASP A 120 2.57 -10.48 -9.86
CA ASP A 120 1.22 -10.20 -10.35
C ASP A 120 1.03 -8.68 -10.57
N LYS A 121 1.34 -8.24 -11.79
CA LYS A 121 1.12 -6.86 -12.22
C LYS A 121 -0.35 -6.43 -12.16
N LYS A 122 -1.29 -7.37 -12.33
CA LYS A 122 -2.72 -7.04 -12.24
C LYS A 122 -3.07 -6.68 -10.81
N LEU A 123 -2.57 -7.42 -9.82
CA LEU A 123 -2.73 -7.08 -8.40
C LEU A 123 -2.16 -5.69 -8.09
N PHE A 124 -0.94 -5.41 -8.54
CA PHE A 124 -0.30 -4.10 -8.35
C PHE A 124 -1.15 -2.96 -8.95
N GLY A 125 -1.58 -3.09 -10.21
CA GLY A 125 -2.41 -2.10 -10.88
C GLY A 125 -3.77 -1.90 -10.20
N LEU A 126 -4.38 -2.95 -9.64
CA LEU A 126 -5.62 -2.85 -8.88
C LEU A 126 -5.41 -2.11 -7.56
N ALA A 127 -4.35 -2.40 -6.80
CA ALA A 127 -4.02 -1.67 -5.57
C ALA A 127 -3.77 -0.17 -5.86
N CYS A 128 -3.05 0.14 -6.94
CA CYS A 128 -2.89 1.53 -7.39
C CYS A 128 -4.23 2.18 -7.75
N LYS A 129 -5.14 1.42 -8.38
CA LYS A 129 -6.49 1.92 -8.70
C LYS A 129 -7.31 2.23 -7.46
N VAL A 130 -7.17 1.47 -6.36
CA VAL A 130 -7.81 1.79 -5.07
C VAL A 130 -7.35 3.17 -4.57
N ILE A 131 -6.04 3.45 -4.58
CA ILE A 131 -5.52 4.76 -4.18
C ILE A 131 -6.11 5.87 -5.08
N LYS A 132 -6.20 5.64 -6.40
CA LYS A 132 -6.77 6.61 -7.36
C LYS A 132 -8.26 6.90 -7.20
N ILE A 133 -9.03 5.97 -6.62
CA ILE A 133 -10.44 6.23 -6.30
C ILE A 133 -10.64 6.76 -4.87
N SER A 134 -9.63 6.66 -4.01
CA SER A 134 -9.74 7.02 -2.59
C SER A 134 -9.88 8.53 -2.31
N GLY A 135 -9.39 9.39 -3.20
CA GLY A 135 -9.51 10.86 -3.07
C GLY A 135 -10.90 11.44 -3.36
N LYS A 136 -11.99 10.66 -3.23
CA LYS A 136 -13.39 11.06 -3.54
C LYS A 136 -14.37 10.88 -2.36
N ASP A 137 -13.91 11.09 -1.13
CA ASP A 137 -14.74 11.20 0.09
C ASP A 137 -15.25 9.93 0.80
N GLU A 138 -14.95 8.68 0.38
CA GLU A 138 -15.47 7.49 1.12
C GLU A 138 -14.52 6.29 1.31
N VAL A 139 -13.26 6.34 0.86
CA VAL A 139 -12.34 5.18 0.95
C VAL A 139 -11.18 5.48 1.91
N GLY A 140 -11.49 5.72 3.18
CA GLY A 140 -10.47 6.04 4.20
C GLY A 140 -9.49 4.88 4.47
N PRO A 141 -9.93 3.81 5.17
CA PRO A 141 -9.06 2.67 5.49
C PRO A 141 -8.50 1.91 4.27
N PRO A 142 -9.30 1.58 3.22
CA PRO A 142 -8.79 0.79 2.11
C PRO A 142 -7.71 1.51 1.29
N GLY A 143 -7.76 2.84 1.19
CA GLY A 143 -6.72 3.62 0.50
C GLY A 143 -5.35 3.51 1.19
N ILE A 144 -5.34 3.52 2.52
CA ILE A 144 -4.13 3.36 3.33
C ILE A 144 -3.58 1.93 3.18
N THR A 145 -4.42 0.92 3.37
CA THR A 145 -4.03 -0.49 3.21
C THR A 145 -3.48 -0.75 1.79
N ALA A 146 -4.09 -0.17 0.76
CA ALA A 146 -3.60 -0.25 -0.61
C ALA A 146 -2.22 0.42 -0.77
N ALA A 147 -1.97 1.55 -0.13
CA ALA A 147 -0.66 2.21 -0.15
C ALA A 147 0.42 1.37 0.53
N VAL A 148 0.10 0.70 1.64
CA VAL A 148 1.00 -0.24 2.31
C VAL A 148 1.32 -1.43 1.39
N LEU A 149 0.29 -2.04 0.79
CA LEU A 149 0.48 -3.12 -0.16
C LEU A 149 1.36 -2.69 -1.35
N VAL A 150 1.09 -1.53 -1.96
CA VAL A 150 1.91 -0.97 -3.05
C VAL A 150 3.36 -0.78 -2.60
N ALA A 151 3.61 -0.27 -1.38
CA ALA A 151 4.95 -0.10 -0.85
C ALA A 151 5.71 -1.42 -0.69
N ASN A 152 5.01 -2.48 -0.26
CA ASN A 152 5.59 -3.82 -0.10
C ASN A 152 5.89 -4.45 -1.47
N LEU A 153 4.96 -4.38 -2.43
CA LEU A 153 5.18 -4.92 -3.79
C LEU A 153 6.35 -4.21 -4.50
N LEU A 154 6.46 -2.88 -4.36
CA LEU A 154 7.62 -2.12 -4.88
C LEU A 154 8.94 -2.46 -4.19
N ALA A 155 8.90 -2.98 -2.96
CA ALA A 155 10.11 -3.44 -2.28
C ALA A 155 10.66 -4.74 -2.88
N GLU A 156 9.78 -5.57 -3.45
CA GLU A 156 10.10 -6.87 -4.05
C GLU A 156 10.39 -6.78 -5.55
N GLU A 157 9.69 -5.91 -6.29
CA GLU A 157 9.91 -5.68 -7.73
C GLU A 157 9.95 -4.19 -8.07
N GLU A 158 11.17 -3.66 -8.21
CA GLU A 158 11.44 -2.24 -8.47
C GLU A 158 10.80 -1.75 -9.78
N LYS A 159 10.71 -2.61 -10.81
CA LYS A 159 10.16 -2.22 -12.12
C LYS A 159 8.66 -1.92 -12.11
N LEU A 160 7.95 -2.27 -11.04
CA LEU A 160 6.54 -1.86 -10.89
C LEU A 160 6.40 -0.34 -10.80
N ILE A 161 7.47 0.38 -10.44
CA ILE A 161 7.45 1.84 -10.37
C ILE A 161 7.08 2.50 -11.70
N ASP A 162 7.45 1.88 -12.82
CA ASP A 162 7.18 2.36 -14.18
C ASP A 162 5.68 2.53 -14.44
N GLU A 163 4.82 1.78 -13.75
CA GLU A 163 3.36 1.84 -13.92
C GLU A 163 2.74 3.08 -13.26
N ILE A 164 3.40 3.69 -12.26
CA ILE A 164 2.88 4.84 -11.50
C ILE A 164 3.74 6.10 -11.63
N LEU A 165 4.93 6.00 -12.23
CA LEU A 165 5.94 7.05 -12.25
C LEU A 165 5.42 8.42 -12.71
N TYR A 166 4.52 8.42 -13.71
CA TYR A 166 3.93 9.61 -14.31
C TYR A 166 2.43 9.79 -14.02
N ASP A 167 1.88 9.03 -13.07
CA ASP A 167 0.47 9.08 -12.76
C ASP A 167 0.18 10.20 -11.75
N ALA A 168 -0.15 11.38 -12.26
CA ALA A 168 -0.47 12.54 -11.44
C ALA A 168 -1.68 12.32 -10.53
N LYS A 169 -2.67 11.51 -10.95
CA LYS A 169 -3.84 11.23 -10.13
C LYS A 169 -3.51 10.28 -8.99
N PHE A 170 -2.62 9.31 -9.23
CA PHE A 170 -2.06 8.46 -8.19
C PHE A 170 -1.30 9.31 -7.15
N LEU A 171 -0.35 10.15 -7.59
CA LEU A 171 0.41 11.02 -6.69
C LEU A 171 -0.50 11.92 -5.86
N GLN A 172 -1.49 12.55 -6.50
CA GLN A 172 -2.42 13.46 -5.85
C GLN A 172 -3.18 12.78 -4.70
N ASN A 173 -3.69 11.58 -4.96
CA ASN A 173 -4.45 10.86 -3.95
C ASN A 173 -3.56 10.21 -2.90
N LEU A 174 -2.34 9.79 -3.25
CA LEU A 174 -1.36 9.26 -2.30
C LEU A 174 -1.02 10.31 -1.23
N LEU A 175 -0.80 11.56 -1.63
CA LEU A 175 -0.54 12.67 -0.71
C LEU A 175 -1.78 13.00 0.16
N GLN A 176 -2.99 12.87 -0.38
CA GLN A 176 -4.23 13.03 0.39
C GLN A 176 -4.43 11.96 1.47
N LEU A 177 -3.71 10.84 1.42
CA LEU A 177 -3.77 9.80 2.45
C LEU A 177 -2.88 10.12 3.66
N LEU A 178 -1.93 11.06 3.56
CA LEU A 178 -0.99 11.38 4.64
C LEU A 178 -1.69 11.72 5.97
N PRO A 179 -2.70 12.62 6.02
CA PRO A 179 -3.37 12.94 7.28
C PRO A 179 -4.06 11.73 7.92
N SER A 180 -4.63 10.85 7.10
CA SER A 180 -5.34 9.66 7.57
C SER A 180 -4.39 8.56 8.06
N ALA A 181 -3.13 8.56 7.62
CA ALA A 181 -2.10 7.62 8.06
C ALA A 181 -1.24 8.14 9.22
N SER A 182 -1.46 9.38 9.67
CA SER A 182 -0.68 10.07 10.71
C SER A 182 -0.50 9.21 11.97
N ASP A 183 -1.58 8.60 12.45
CA ASP A 183 -1.59 7.82 13.70
C ASP A 183 -0.93 6.43 13.58
N ASP A 184 -0.58 5.99 12.36
CA ASP A 184 0.08 4.71 12.11
C ASP A 184 1.46 4.95 11.45
N PRO A 185 2.56 4.88 12.25
CA PRO A 185 3.91 5.05 11.72
C PRO A 185 4.28 4.05 10.63
N GLY A 186 3.70 2.84 10.64
CA GLY A 186 3.93 1.83 9.60
C GLY A 186 3.33 2.28 8.27
N ALA A 187 2.04 2.62 8.28
CA ALA A 187 1.32 3.11 7.12
C ALA A 187 1.92 4.42 6.57
N ARG A 188 2.24 5.37 7.45
CA ARG A 188 2.90 6.63 7.08
C ARG A 188 4.25 6.39 6.42
N ASN A 189 5.08 5.49 6.96
CA ASN A 189 6.37 5.18 6.35
C ASN A 189 6.22 4.47 5.00
N ALA A 190 5.17 3.65 4.81
CA ALA A 190 4.87 3.04 3.53
C ALA A 190 4.54 4.08 2.46
N LEU A 191 3.68 5.07 2.77
CA LEU A 191 3.37 6.20 1.89
C LEU A 191 4.65 6.95 1.47
N TRP A 192 5.49 7.31 2.44
CA TRP A 192 6.78 7.96 2.18
C TRP A 192 7.75 7.10 1.37
N SER A 193 7.70 5.78 1.55
CA SER A 193 8.50 4.83 0.76
C SER A 193 8.06 4.80 -0.70
N VAL A 194 6.75 4.85 -0.98
CA VAL A 194 6.23 4.96 -2.35
C VAL A 194 6.66 6.29 -2.97
N LEU A 195 6.46 7.41 -2.26
CA LEU A 195 6.90 8.73 -2.72
C LEU A 195 8.39 8.74 -3.04
N GLY A 196 9.23 8.24 -2.13
CA GLY A 196 10.68 8.14 -2.35
C GLY A 196 11.00 7.42 -3.65
N ARG A 197 10.49 6.21 -3.85
CA ARG A 197 10.75 5.43 -5.08
C ARG A 197 10.26 6.13 -6.35
N MET A 198 9.11 6.81 -6.29
CA MET A 198 8.61 7.58 -7.45
C MET A 198 9.59 8.69 -7.82
N PHE A 199 10.06 9.47 -6.85
CA PHE A 199 10.98 10.57 -7.12
C PHE A 199 12.38 10.10 -7.53
N ASP A 200 12.83 8.95 -7.03
CA ASP A 200 14.05 8.28 -7.51
C ASP A 200 13.94 7.89 -8.99
N GLY A 201 12.79 7.33 -9.39
CA GLY A 201 12.50 7.02 -10.78
C GLY A 201 12.46 8.25 -11.67
N LEU A 202 11.92 9.38 -11.17
CA LEU A 202 11.78 10.62 -11.94
C LEU A 202 13.13 11.29 -12.20
N GLU A 203 14.05 11.26 -11.24
CA GLU A 203 15.42 11.76 -11.40
C GLU A 203 16.20 10.98 -12.46
N THR A 204 15.98 9.66 -12.54
CA THR A 204 16.69 8.79 -13.48
C THR A 204 16.10 8.78 -14.89
N SER A 205 14.86 9.27 -15.06
CA SER A 205 14.13 9.18 -16.32
C SER A 205 14.25 10.41 -17.22
N GLN A 206 14.50 10.15 -18.50
CA GLN A 206 14.61 11.15 -19.57
C GLN A 206 13.26 11.57 -20.19
N GLU A 207 12.13 11.12 -19.64
CA GLU A 207 10.81 11.24 -20.28
C GLU A 207 10.16 12.64 -20.31
N MET A 208 9.04 12.69 -21.05
CA MET A 208 8.28 13.84 -21.60
C MET A 208 7.97 14.97 -20.61
N GLN A 209 8.28 16.21 -21.01
CA GLN A 209 8.03 17.45 -20.27
C GLN A 209 6.57 17.68 -19.82
N ALA A 210 5.59 17.21 -20.61
CA ALA A 210 4.17 17.40 -20.29
C ALA A 210 3.73 16.60 -19.04
N SER A 211 4.15 15.35 -18.93
CA SER A 211 3.84 14.50 -17.77
C SER A 211 4.52 15.02 -16.50
N LYS A 212 5.73 15.57 -16.62
CA LYS A 212 6.42 16.24 -15.51
C LYS A 212 5.65 17.47 -15.01
N ARG A 213 5.05 18.28 -15.90
CA ARG A 213 4.21 19.44 -15.50
C ARG A 213 3.03 19.05 -14.63
N GLU A 214 2.32 17.96 -14.96
CA GLU A 214 1.17 17.52 -14.18
C GLU A 214 1.57 17.07 -12.77
N LEU A 215 2.68 16.34 -12.63
CA LEU A 215 3.24 15.95 -11.34
C LEU A 215 3.69 17.15 -10.50
N VAL A 216 4.38 18.10 -11.12
CA VAL A 216 4.81 19.35 -10.47
C VAL A 216 3.61 20.16 -9.99
N SER A 217 2.57 20.28 -10.81
CA SER A 217 1.32 20.95 -10.43
C SER A 217 0.69 20.31 -9.19
N VAL A 218 0.66 18.97 -9.13
CA VAL A 218 0.17 18.24 -7.96
C VAL A 218 1.02 18.55 -6.72
N LEU A 219 2.35 18.45 -6.81
CA LEU A 219 3.26 18.76 -5.71
C LEU A 219 3.07 20.18 -5.15
N VAL A 220 2.97 21.17 -6.03
CA VAL A 220 2.75 22.56 -5.60
C VAL A 220 1.39 22.68 -4.91
N SER A 221 0.34 22.10 -5.49
CA SER A 221 -1.02 22.17 -4.95
C SER A 221 -1.22 21.44 -3.62
N GLN A 222 -0.34 20.48 -3.30
CA GLN A 222 -0.42 19.64 -2.09
C GLN A 222 0.80 19.76 -1.19
N SER A 223 1.59 20.81 -1.39
CA SER A 223 2.77 21.10 -0.58
C SER A 223 2.44 21.32 0.90
N ASP A 224 1.26 21.88 1.20
CA ASP A 224 0.76 22.04 2.57
C ASP A 224 0.65 20.68 3.29
N LEU A 225 0.10 19.65 2.63
CA LEU A 225 -0.02 18.30 3.24
C LEU A 225 1.35 17.68 3.56
N ILE A 226 2.34 17.94 2.71
CA ILE A 226 3.71 17.47 2.93
C ILE A 226 4.35 18.22 4.11
N ALA A 227 4.15 19.54 4.17
CA ALA A 227 4.71 20.38 5.22
C ALA A 227 4.07 20.08 6.58
N GLU A 228 2.74 19.94 6.63
CA GLU A 228 1.98 19.55 7.83
C GLU A 228 2.47 18.19 8.36
N ASP A 229 2.54 17.15 7.52
CA ASP A 229 3.01 15.82 7.93
C ASP A 229 4.43 15.83 8.51
N LEU A 230 5.32 16.65 7.95
CA LEU A 230 6.71 16.77 8.42
C LEU A 230 6.82 17.56 9.74
N ASP A 231 5.96 18.55 9.96
CA ASP A 231 5.95 19.36 11.18
C ASP A 231 5.32 18.58 12.34
N ASP A 232 4.14 17.98 12.11
CA ASP A 232 3.37 17.25 13.11
C ASP A 232 4.14 16.06 13.70
N HIS A 233 4.97 15.41 12.90
CA HIS A 233 5.75 14.25 13.33
C HIS A 233 7.23 14.56 13.48
N ARG A 234 7.62 15.84 13.51
CA ARG A 234 9.03 16.21 13.59
C ARG A 234 9.69 15.63 14.83
N GLU A 235 9.04 15.65 15.98
CA GLU A 235 9.58 15.13 17.24
C GLU A 235 9.67 13.60 17.21
N GLU A 236 8.67 12.93 16.65
CA GLU A 236 8.63 11.49 16.38
C GLU A 236 9.55 11.03 15.24
N ASP A 237 10.10 11.96 14.44
CA ASP A 237 11.06 11.67 13.38
C ASP A 237 12.49 12.14 13.76
N THR A 238 12.65 13.03 14.75
CA THR A 238 13.95 13.53 15.25
C THR A 238 14.37 13.00 16.62
N GLY A 239 13.45 12.38 17.37
CA GLY A 239 13.71 11.54 18.53
C GLY A 239 13.89 12.35 19.81
N GLU A 240 13.27 13.54 19.84
CA GLU A 240 13.48 14.52 20.90
C GLU A 240 12.68 14.18 22.18
N ASP A 241 11.56 13.46 22.08
CA ASP A 241 10.68 13.15 23.21
C ASP A 241 10.99 11.86 23.99
N GLU A 242 11.84 10.97 23.45
CA GLU A 242 12.16 9.67 24.08
C GLU A 242 13.57 9.59 24.71
N LYS A 243 14.18 10.73 25.04
CA LYS A 243 15.45 10.72 25.81
C LYS A 243 15.35 10.15 27.22
N ILE A 244 14.16 9.76 27.69
CA ILE A 244 13.96 9.31 29.07
C ILE A 244 13.82 7.77 29.22
N HIS A 245 13.59 6.97 28.16
CA HIS A 245 13.36 5.53 28.38
C HIS A 245 13.70 4.54 27.24
N PHE A 246 14.83 4.65 26.53
CA PHE A 246 15.28 3.56 25.63
C PHE A 246 16.64 2.95 26.00
N SER A 247 16.65 1.61 26.07
CA SER A 247 17.79 0.78 26.48
C SER A 247 18.47 0.02 25.33
N LYS A 248 18.22 0.38 24.06
CA LYS A 248 18.84 -0.30 22.90
C LYS A 248 19.26 0.66 21.78
N GLN A 249 20.53 0.52 21.39
CA GLN A 249 21.20 1.32 20.36
C GLN A 249 20.69 1.04 18.92
N SER A 250 19.94 -0.04 18.71
CA SER A 250 19.33 -0.41 17.41
C SER A 250 18.16 0.48 17.00
N ASP A 251 17.41 0.96 17.99
CA ASP A 251 16.12 1.62 17.76
C ASP A 251 16.37 3.08 17.33
N ILE A 252 17.35 3.73 17.96
CA ILE A 252 17.87 5.06 17.59
C ILE A 252 18.46 5.07 16.16
N ALA A 253 19.13 3.98 15.74
CA ALA A 253 19.73 3.89 14.41
C ALA A 253 18.67 3.73 13.31
N THR A 254 17.62 2.95 13.57
CA THR A 254 16.48 2.75 12.65
C THR A 254 15.67 4.02 12.49
N PHE A 255 15.48 4.75 13.59
CA PHE A 255 14.79 6.02 13.65
C PHE A 255 15.45 7.12 12.81
N ASN A 256 16.75 7.37 13.04
CA ASN A 256 17.52 8.34 12.26
C ASN A 256 17.56 8.00 10.76
N LYS A 257 17.43 6.72 10.40
CA LYS A 257 17.36 6.28 9.01
C LYS A 257 16.03 6.67 8.35
N ARG A 258 14.90 6.62 9.07
CA ARG A 258 13.55 6.94 8.54
C ARG A 258 13.40 8.43 8.23
N PHE A 259 13.73 9.30 9.17
CA PHE A 259 13.70 10.75 8.94
C PHE A 259 14.66 11.17 7.83
N LYS A 260 15.88 10.63 7.82
CA LYS A 260 16.83 10.87 6.73
C LYS A 260 16.29 10.42 5.36
N ALA A 261 15.52 9.33 5.31
CA ALA A 261 14.87 8.89 4.07
C ALA A 261 13.80 9.89 3.62
N LYS A 262 12.94 10.39 4.53
CA LYS A 262 11.93 11.41 4.21
C LYS A 262 12.55 12.72 3.73
N ILE A 263 13.59 13.21 4.42
CA ILE A 263 14.36 14.39 3.97
C ILE A 263 15.01 14.13 2.61
N GLY A 264 15.50 12.91 2.37
CA GLY A 264 15.98 12.49 1.06
C GLY A 264 14.89 12.59 -0.01
N THR A 265 13.70 12.07 0.25
CA THR A 265 12.54 12.17 -0.65
C THR A 265 12.18 13.62 -0.95
N VAL A 266 12.09 14.48 0.07
CA VAL A 266 11.82 15.91 -0.09
C VAL A 266 12.90 16.60 -0.93
N SER A 267 14.18 16.26 -0.71
CA SER A 267 15.27 16.82 -1.50
C SER A 267 15.15 16.45 -2.98
N LYS A 268 14.70 15.24 -3.29
CA LYS A 268 14.45 14.77 -4.66
C LYS A 268 13.22 15.45 -5.28
N MET A 269 12.16 15.64 -4.52
CA MET A 269 11.01 16.46 -4.94
C MET A 269 11.45 17.87 -5.32
N ILE A 270 12.30 18.51 -4.50
CA ILE A 270 12.86 19.85 -4.78
C ILE A 270 13.72 19.82 -6.06
N HIS A 271 14.56 18.79 -6.24
CA HIS A 271 15.34 18.65 -7.47
C HIS A 271 14.47 18.55 -8.72
N VAL A 272 13.39 17.76 -8.67
CA VAL A 272 12.43 17.66 -9.78
C VAL A 272 11.74 18.99 -10.06
N LEU A 273 11.40 19.77 -9.03
CA LEU A 273 10.85 21.12 -9.17
C LEU A 273 11.86 22.09 -9.80
N ASP A 274 13.11 22.10 -9.32
CA ASP A 274 14.18 22.98 -9.82
C ASP A 274 14.53 22.68 -11.28
N ASP A 275 14.62 21.41 -11.64
CA ASP A 275 14.89 21.00 -13.02
C ASP A 275 13.74 21.39 -13.94
N TRP A 276 12.50 21.31 -13.47
CA TRP A 276 11.36 21.81 -14.22
C TRP A 276 11.43 23.32 -14.46
N ILE A 277 11.70 24.13 -13.42
CA ILE A 277 11.82 25.60 -13.53
C ILE A 277 12.86 25.98 -14.59
N LYS A 278 14.05 25.36 -14.56
CA LYS A 278 15.11 25.62 -15.55
C LYS A 278 14.66 25.30 -16.98
N THR A 279 13.96 24.18 -17.17
CA THR A 279 13.48 23.80 -18.51
C THR A 279 12.36 24.70 -19.03
N GLU A 280 11.53 25.26 -18.15
CA GLU A 280 10.50 26.22 -18.54
C GLU A 280 11.11 27.57 -18.94
N GLU A 281 12.09 28.06 -18.17
CA GLU A 281 12.86 29.27 -18.51
C GLU A 281 13.56 29.13 -19.87
N GLU A 282 14.22 28.00 -20.15
CA GLU A 282 14.88 27.74 -21.45
C GLU A 282 13.89 27.68 -22.62
N SER A 283 12.70 27.11 -22.43
CA SER A 283 11.66 27.05 -23.46
C SER A 283 11.06 28.43 -23.78
N SER A 284 10.89 29.28 -22.76
CA SER A 284 10.34 30.63 -22.94
C SER A 284 11.28 31.57 -23.71
N VAL A 285 12.59 31.31 -23.67
CA VAL A 285 13.61 32.06 -24.42
C VAL A 285 13.66 31.65 -25.89
N GLN A 286 13.34 30.40 -26.23
CA GLN A 286 13.31 29.90 -27.61
C GLN A 286 12.06 30.33 -28.40
N ASP A 287 10.91 30.49 -27.74
CA ASP A 287 9.68 30.98 -28.39
C ASP A 287 9.69 32.50 -28.70
N LEU A 288 10.70 33.23 -28.18
CA LEU A 288 10.90 34.66 -28.40
C LEU A 288 12.00 34.99 -29.44
N SER A 289 12.66 33.98 -30.02
CA SER A 289 13.73 34.11 -31.03
C SER A 289 13.28 33.66 -32.41
#